data_AF-M0BHZ8-F1
#
_entry.id   AF-M0BHZ8-F1
#
_cell.length_a   1.000
_cell.length_b   1.000
_cell.length_c   1.000
_cell.angle_alpha   90.00
_cell.angle_beta   90.00
_cell.angle_gamma   90.00
#
_symmetry.space_group_name_H-M   'P 1'
#
loop_
_entity.id
_entity.type
_entity.pdbx_description
1 polymer ?
#
loop_
_entity_poly.entity_id
_entity_poly.type
_entity_poly.pdbx_seq_one_letter_code
_entity_poly.pdbx_strand_id
1 'polypeptide(L)' 'MVIVTVTVAFFVTGNVTDAATIGLGTNVVKTGTYYGYERVWAHVDWGLAEGVS' A
#
# COMPACT_ATOMS: atom_id res chain seq x y z
N MET A 1 -8.85 -6.13 4.00
CA MET A 1 -7.63 -5.63 4.67
C MET A 1 -7.93 -4.66 5.79
N VAL A 2 -8.70 -3.57 5.57
CA VAL A 2 -8.99 -2.55 6.61
C VAL A 2 -9.51 -3.16 7.91
N ILE A 3 -10.52 -4.04 7.86
CA ILE A 3 -11.09 -4.65 9.07
C ILE A 3 -10.03 -5.41 9.85
N VAL A 4 -9.23 -6.26 9.18
CA VAL A 4 -8.14 -7.00 9.83
C VAL A 4 -7.12 -6.05 10.46
N THR A 5 -6.72 -4.99 9.75
CA THR A 5 -5.76 -3.99 10.26
C THR A 5 -6.31 -3.25 11.48
N VAL A 6 -7.57 -2.81 11.44
CA VAL A 6 -8.23 -2.13 12.57
C VAL A 6 -8.35 -3.08 13.76
N THR A 7 -8.76 -4.33 13.53
CA THR A 7 -8.87 -5.32 14.61
C THR A 7 -7.52 -5.59 15.27
N VAL A 8 -6.46 -5.82 14.49
CA VAL A 8 -5.11 -6.03 15.04
C VAL A 8 -4.61 -4.78 15.74
N ALA A 9 -4.79 -3.59 15.14
CA ALA A 9 -4.39 -2.33 15.75
C ALA A 9 -5.11 -2.09 17.08
N PHE A 10 -6.41 -2.39 17.16
CA PHE A 10 -7.18 -2.27 18.39
C PHE A 10 -6.68 -3.22 19.49
N PHE A 11 -6.34 -4.47 19.14
CA PHE A 11 -5.75 -5.40 20.11
C PHE A 11 -4.39 -4.92 20.66
N VAL A 12 -3.63 -4.16 19.86
CA VAL A 12 -2.31 -3.64 20.25
C VAL A 12 -2.43 -2.33 21.03
N THR A 13 -3.29 -1.40 20.61
CA THR A 13 -3.38 -0.06 21.19
C THR A 13 -4.42 0.05 22.32
N GLY A 14 -5.43 -0.82 22.35
CA GLY A 14 -6.59 -0.70 23.23
C GLY A 14 -7.48 0.52 22.95
N ASN A 15 -7.19 1.30 21.91
CA ASN A 15 -7.87 2.55 21.59
C ASN A 15 -8.51 2.48 20.20
N VAL A 16 -9.83 2.69 20.14
CA VAL A 16 -10.62 2.62 18.91
C VAL A 16 -10.27 3.73 17.91
N THR A 17 -10.03 4.95 18.39
CA THR A 17 -9.68 6.09 17.55
C THR A 17 -8.32 5.88 16.88
N ASP A 18 -7.34 5.39 17.64
CA ASP A 18 -6.02 5.07 17.09
C ASP A 18 -6.10 3.92 16.08
N ALA A 19 -6.84 2.86 16.41
CA ALA A 19 -7.02 1.71 15.53
C ALA A 19 -7.71 2.08 14.20
N ALA A 20 -8.74 2.94 14.24
CA ALA A 20 -9.40 3.45 13.05
C ALA A 20 -8.45 4.33 12.20
N THR A 21 -7.68 5.19 12.85
CA THR A 21 -6.68 6.05 12.18
C THR A 21 -5.60 5.21 11.50
N ILE A 22 -5.09 4.18 12.17
CA ILE A 22 -4.13 3.22 11.59
C ILE A 22 -4.75 2.50 10.38
N GLY A 23 -5.97 2.01 10.50
CA GLY A 23 -6.66 1.30 9.42
C GLY A 23 -6.82 2.14 8.16
N LEU A 24 -7.23 3.40 8.33
CA LEU A 24 -7.38 4.36 7.22
C LEU A 24 -6.03 4.77 6.64
N GLY A 25 -5.08 5.16 7.49
CA GLY A 25 -3.74 5.57 7.08
C GLY A 25 -3.00 4.48 6.31
N THR A 26 -3.09 3.23 6.77
CA THR A 26 -2.44 2.09 6.10
C THR A 26 -3.01 1.86 4.70
N ASN A 27 -4.31 2.09 4.49
CA ASN A 27 -4.92 1.92 3.18
C ASN A 27 -4.48 3.01 2.19
N VAL A 28 -4.42 4.27 2.66
CA VAL A 28 -3.90 5.39 1.86
C VAL A 28 -2.44 5.15 1.49
N VAL A 29 -1.60 4.75 2.46
CA VAL A 29 -0.19 4.44 2.22
C VAL A 29 -0.05 3.31 1.19
N LYS A 30 -0.80 2.21 1.34
CA LYS A 30 -0.79 1.11 0.36
C LYS A 30 -1.15 1.58 -1.04
N THR A 31 -2.24 2.33 -1.15
CA THR A 31 -2.71 2.85 -2.45
C THR A 31 -1.64 3.73 -3.09
N GLY A 32 -1.05 4.65 -2.31
CA GLY A 32 0.05 5.50 -2.77
C GLY A 32 1.28 4.68 -3.17
N THR A 33 1.64 3.64 -2.42
CA THR A 33 2.75 2.75 -2.75
C THR A 33 2.51 2.00 -4.05
N TYR A 34 1.31 1.44 -4.27
CA TYR A 34 1.00 0.72 -5.51
C TYR A 34 0.98 1.65 -6.71
N TYR A 35 0.35 2.82 -6.58
CA TYR A 35 0.36 3.83 -7.63
C TYR A 35 1.79 4.30 -7.97
N GLY A 36 2.59 4.61 -6.94
CA GLY A 36 3.98 5.00 -7.10
C GLY A 36 4.81 3.90 -7.73
N TYR A 37 4.60 2.64 -7.32
CA TYR A 37 5.25 1.47 -7.90
C TYR A 37 4.97 1.39 -9.39
N GLU A 38 3.71 1.43 -9.83
CA GLU A 38 3.35 1.40 -11.25
C GLU A 38 3.96 2.57 -12.02
N ARG A 39 3.92 3.78 -11.43
CA ARG A 39 4.48 4.99 -12.05
C ARG A 39 5.99 4.90 -12.21
N VAL A 40 6.71 4.42 -11.20
CA VAL A 40 8.16 4.23 -11.26
C VAL A 40 8.48 3.12 -12.24
N TRP A 41 7.73 2.01 -12.21
CA TRP A 41 8.00 0.88 -13.09
C TRP A 41 7.79 1.20 -14.56
N ALA A 42 6.82 2.07 -14.87
CA ALA A 42 6.58 2.56 -16.22
C ALA A 42 7.77 3.33 -16.85
N HIS A 43 8.78 3.71 -16.06
CA HIS A 43 9.99 4.39 -16.55
C HIS A 43 11.24 3.52 -16.49
N VAL A 44 11.11 2.21 -16.24
CA VAL A 44 12.27 1.32 -16.28
C VAL A 44 12.09 0.30 -17.40
N ASP A 45 13.01 0.36 -18.36
CA ASP A 45 13.00 -0.51 -19.54
C ASP A 45 13.67 -1.88 -19.28
N TRP A 46 13.79 -2.29 -18.01
CA TRP A 46 14.49 -3.51 -17.65
C TRP A 46 13.75 -4.75 -18.15
N GLY A 47 14.40 -5.53 -19.02
CA GLY A 47 13.81 -6.72 -19.63
C GLY A 47 13.07 -6.46 -20.95
N LEU A 48 12.92 -5.19 -21.38
CA LEU A 48 12.59 -4.85 -22.76
C LEU A 48 13.85 -5.02 -23.62
N ALA A 49 14.20 -6.26 -23.92
CA ALA A 49 15.16 -6.52 -24.98
C ALA A 49 14.54 -6.02 -26.30
N GLU A 50 15.26 -5.15 -27.00
CA GLU A 50 14.94 -4.81 -28.39
C GLU A 50 14.81 -6.10 -29.22
N GLY A 51 13.59 -6.39 -29.66
CA GLY A 51 13.28 -7.45 -30.61
C GLY A 51 11.79 -7.35 -30.92
N VAL A 52 11.35 -7.09 -32.16
CA VAL A 52 11.89 -7.45 -33.47
C VAL A 52 11.39 -6.41 -34.49
N SER A 53 12.33 -5.97 -35.36
CA SER A 53 12.18 -5.28 -36.66
C SER A 53 11.17 -4.14 -36.84
#